data_AF-A0A935J284-F1
#
_entry.id   AF-A0A935J284-F1
#
_cell.length_a   1.000
_cell.length_b   1.000
_cell.length_c   1.000
_cell.angle_alpha   90.00
_cell.angle_beta   90.00
_cell.angle_gamma   90.00
#
_symmetry.space_group_name_H-M   'P 1'
#
loop_
_entity.id
_entity.type
_entity.pdbx_description
1 polymer ?
#
loop_
_entity_poly.entity_id
_entity_poly.type
_entity_poly.pdbx_seq_one_letter_code
_entity_poly.pdbx_strand_id
1 'polypeptide(L)'
;MITLSEFFRLNREIILFVYGLVFFLLGFGIILQTRQSSRLDLARSLRWLAAFGLTHGFYEWGDLFIPIQSEYLSEATMRVLYLIHKILLAISFICLFEFGLTVHPSKQRTRWTIHWESAALLALWIGLVFFIFPGDPNDLAWRRLANALARYFIGFPGGMLAAYGLRAHTLQRIKPLNVPKIVQVFRIAGLSLGIYAVIGGLIVPPVSFFPGNLVNTETFTELLDVPPLVFRSLIAMIITFTLIRALEIFDLETERRIEQLEQQQIVNAEQERLARDLHDGAIQKVYTAGLLVESAARLAEPESEMDKRLKRAVSALSDSILDLRRNLSELHAHTQTIQQPLPELLQKVAENPNYNTMVHIIIKNELPVGKFISNVRSGHLFSIVNEAMANTVRHAHAQNVTIETHDLGEFLQIRIRDDGQGFPPEVKNGYGLRNMRDRARLLNGKILFENDKGLVVTLEIPWKD
;
A
#
# COMPACT_ATOMS: atom_id res chain seq x y z
N MET A 1 -49.91 28.35 -2.80
CA MET A 1 -48.72 27.48 -2.72
C MET A 1 -47.80 28.10 -1.69
N ILE A 2 -47.35 27.35 -0.69
CA ILE A 2 -46.38 27.83 0.30
C ILE A 2 -45.08 28.15 -0.44
N THR A 3 -44.48 29.33 -0.22
CA THR A 3 -43.18 29.66 -0.84
C THR A 3 -42.08 28.79 -0.25
N LEU A 4 -40.98 28.60 -0.99
CA LEU A 4 -39.88 27.75 -0.52
C LEU A 4 -39.28 28.27 0.81
N SER A 5 -39.14 29.60 0.92
CA SER A 5 -38.70 30.27 2.14
C SER A 5 -39.66 30.06 3.31
N GLU A 6 -40.97 30.10 3.07
CA GLU A 6 -41.99 29.86 4.09
C GLU A 6 -42.00 28.40 4.55
N PHE A 7 -41.80 27.44 3.64
CA PHE A 7 -41.62 26.03 3.99
C PHE A 7 -40.43 25.83 4.95
N PHE A 8 -39.27 26.40 4.63
CA PHE A 8 -38.08 26.26 5.47
C PHE A 8 -38.22 26.97 6.83
N ARG A 9 -38.94 28.10 6.87
CA ARG A 9 -39.26 28.78 8.13
C ARG A 9 -40.18 27.95 9.02
N LEU A 10 -41.26 27.38 8.46
CA LEU A 10 -42.23 26.56 9.20
C LEU A 10 -41.61 25.27 9.74
N ASN A 11 -40.64 24.69 9.01
CA ASN A 11 -40.02 23.42 9.35
C ASN A 11 -38.63 23.56 10.00
N ARG A 12 -38.27 24.78 10.45
CA ARG A 12 -36.92 25.11 10.95
C ARG A 12 -36.40 24.12 11.99
N GLU A 13 -37.22 23.78 12.98
CA GLU A 13 -36.81 22.90 14.08
C GLU A 13 -36.56 21.46 13.62
N ILE A 14 -37.36 20.96 12.66
CA ILE A 14 -37.15 19.65 12.04
C ILE A 14 -35.83 19.63 11.27
N ILE A 15 -35.55 20.70 10.51
CA ILE A 15 -34.32 20.79 9.70
C ILE A 15 -33.09 20.88 10.61
N LEU A 16 -33.15 21.64 11.71
CA LEU A 16 -32.07 21.68 12.72
C LEU A 16 -31.84 20.32 13.36
N PHE A 17 -32.91 19.60 13.73
CA PHE A 17 -32.80 18.26 14.28
C PHE A 17 -32.13 17.29 13.29
N VAL A 18 -32.60 17.27 12.04
CA VAL A 18 -32.03 16.42 10.97
C VAL A 18 -30.59 16.79 10.69
N TYR A 19 -30.23 18.08 10.71
CA TYR A 19 -28.86 18.52 10.50
C TYR A 19 -27.91 17.99 11.57
N GLY A 20 -28.27 18.14 12.86
CA GLY A 20 -27.50 17.56 13.96
C GLY A 20 -27.38 16.03 13.84
N LEU A 21 -28.46 15.36 13.41
CA LEU A 21 -28.48 13.92 13.18
C LEU A 21 -27.51 13.48 12.09
N VAL A 22 -27.40 14.22 10.96
CA VAL A 22 -26.46 13.87 9.88
C VAL A 22 -25.01 13.87 10.36
N PHE A 23 -24.61 14.87 11.15
CA PHE A 23 -23.26 14.93 11.73
C PHE A 23 -23.04 13.88 12.81
N PHE A 24 -24.05 13.62 13.63
CA PHE A 24 -23.99 12.53 14.61
C PHE A 24 -23.79 11.18 13.91
N LEU A 25 -24.55 10.90 12.85
CA LEU A 25 -24.42 9.67 12.05
C LEU A 25 -23.08 9.58 11.32
N LEU A 26 -22.53 10.70 10.84
CA LEU A 26 -21.15 10.75 10.31
C LEU A 26 -20.17 10.25 11.38
N GLY A 27 -20.23 10.83 12.58
CA GLY A 27 -19.31 10.51 13.66
C GLY A 27 -19.45 9.06 14.14
N PHE A 28 -20.69 8.64 14.34
CA PHE A 28 -21.02 7.29 14.80
C PHE A 28 -20.68 6.22 13.76
N GLY A 29 -20.99 6.46 12.47
CA GLY A 29 -20.68 5.55 11.37
C GLY A 29 -19.17 5.31 11.22
N ILE A 30 -18.36 6.35 11.34
CA ILE A 30 -16.90 6.23 11.32
C ILE A 30 -16.40 5.41 12.53
N ILE A 31 -16.96 5.59 13.73
CA ILE A 31 -16.56 4.80 14.91
C ILE A 31 -16.87 3.31 14.73
N LEU A 32 -18.05 2.99 14.22
CA LEU A 32 -18.44 1.60 14.00
C LEU A 32 -17.52 0.91 13.00
N GLN A 33 -17.18 1.58 11.90
CA GLN A 33 -16.28 1.00 10.91
C GLN A 33 -14.83 0.94 11.37
N THR A 34 -14.31 1.98 12.02
CA THR A 34 -12.91 1.96 12.52
C THR A 34 -12.66 0.88 13.58
N ARG A 35 -13.69 0.42 14.30
CA ARG A 35 -13.58 -0.75 15.20
C ARG A 35 -13.41 -2.07 14.46
N GLN A 36 -13.94 -2.19 13.25
CA GLN A 36 -13.82 -3.38 12.41
C GLN A 36 -12.48 -3.34 11.62
N SER A 37 -12.09 -2.16 11.15
CA SER A 37 -10.92 -1.95 10.28
C SER A 37 -9.64 -1.61 11.07
N SER A 38 -9.11 -2.56 11.87
CA SER A 38 -7.95 -2.34 12.76
C SER A 38 -6.61 -2.03 12.05
N ARG A 39 -6.53 -2.19 10.72
CA ARG A 39 -5.26 -2.25 9.96
C ARG A 39 -4.92 -0.99 9.14
N LEU A 40 -5.75 0.04 9.20
CA LEU A 40 -5.56 1.26 8.43
C LEU A 40 -4.69 2.29 9.17
N ASP A 41 -3.58 2.72 8.56
CA ASP A 41 -2.85 3.93 8.98
C ASP A 41 -3.78 5.15 9.05
N LEU A 42 -4.81 5.19 8.18
CA LEU A 42 -5.86 6.20 8.14
C LEU A 42 -6.82 6.14 9.34
N ALA A 43 -7.06 4.95 9.94
CA ALA A 43 -8.03 4.80 11.03
C ALA A 43 -7.71 5.68 12.24
N ARG A 44 -6.40 5.91 12.48
CA ARG A 44 -5.94 6.83 13.54
C ARG A 44 -6.29 8.29 13.26
N SER A 45 -6.35 8.71 12.01
CA SER A 45 -6.79 10.07 11.64
C SER A 45 -8.31 10.19 11.70
N LEU A 46 -9.04 9.14 11.30
CA LEU A 46 -10.50 9.12 11.25
C LEU A 46 -11.16 9.29 12.63
N ARG A 47 -10.49 8.94 13.72
CA ARG A 47 -11.00 9.20 15.08
C ARG A 47 -11.29 10.69 15.32
N TRP A 48 -10.49 11.58 14.74
CA TRP A 48 -10.66 13.02 14.88
C TRP A 48 -11.85 13.52 14.06
N LEU A 49 -12.03 12.97 12.86
CA LEU A 49 -13.20 13.27 12.05
C LEU A 49 -14.49 12.73 12.69
N ALA A 50 -14.41 11.56 13.34
CA ALA A 50 -15.52 11.02 14.11
C ALA A 50 -15.88 11.90 15.31
N ALA A 51 -14.87 12.34 16.06
CA ALA A 51 -15.04 13.27 17.18
C ALA A 51 -15.66 14.60 16.71
N PHE A 52 -15.23 15.12 15.55
CA PHE A 52 -15.87 16.27 14.92
C PHE A 52 -17.35 15.99 14.63
N GLY A 53 -17.69 14.90 13.95
CA GLY A 53 -19.08 14.56 13.65
C GLY A 53 -19.97 14.51 14.90
N LEU A 54 -19.52 13.83 15.96
CA LEU A 54 -20.27 13.73 17.22
C LEU A 54 -20.41 15.08 17.92
N THR A 55 -19.30 15.77 18.17
CA THR A 55 -19.31 17.05 18.89
C THR A 55 -20.05 18.14 18.12
N HIS A 56 -19.92 18.17 16.80
CA HIS A 56 -20.68 19.09 15.94
C HIS A 56 -22.17 18.74 15.94
N GLY A 57 -22.55 17.46 15.87
CA GLY A 57 -23.95 17.05 15.99
C GLY A 57 -24.59 17.49 17.31
N PHE A 58 -23.89 17.31 18.43
CA PHE A 58 -24.34 17.81 19.74
C PHE A 58 -24.40 19.34 19.81
N TYR A 59 -23.44 20.04 19.19
CA TYR A 59 -23.50 21.49 19.06
C TYR A 59 -24.79 21.93 18.33
N GLU A 60 -25.12 21.32 17.20
CA GLU A 60 -26.29 21.72 16.41
C GLU A 60 -27.61 21.44 17.15
N TRP A 61 -27.70 20.33 17.88
CA TRP A 61 -28.82 20.08 18.78
C TRP A 61 -28.91 21.07 19.95
N GLY A 62 -27.79 21.65 20.38
CA GLY A 62 -27.79 22.74 21.36
C GLY A 62 -28.55 23.99 20.88
N ASP A 63 -28.51 24.30 19.58
CA ASP A 63 -29.28 25.42 18.99
C ASP A 63 -30.81 25.16 19.03
N LEU A 64 -31.23 23.90 19.17
CA LEU A 64 -32.63 23.48 19.32
C LEU A 64 -33.05 23.35 20.79
N PHE A 65 -32.28 22.59 21.60
CA PHE A 65 -32.73 22.18 22.94
C PHE A 65 -32.43 23.18 24.04
N ILE A 66 -31.34 23.95 23.96
CA ILE A 66 -30.98 24.91 25.03
C ILE A 66 -32.06 25.99 25.18
N PRO A 67 -32.55 26.64 24.10
CA PRO A 67 -33.61 27.65 24.22
C PRO A 67 -34.89 27.12 24.89
N ILE A 68 -35.27 25.85 24.64
CA ILE A 68 -36.45 25.23 25.27
C ILE A 68 -36.30 25.18 26.81
N GLN A 69 -35.07 25.09 27.32
CA GLN A 69 -34.83 25.04 28.76
C GLN A 69 -35.00 26.39 29.47
N SER A 70 -35.12 27.51 28.74
CA SER A 70 -35.24 28.84 29.38
C SER A 70 -36.52 29.01 30.19
N GLU A 71 -37.55 28.20 29.91
CA GLU A 71 -38.79 28.19 30.70
C GLU A 71 -38.63 27.50 32.06
N TYR A 72 -37.63 26.62 32.20
CA TYR A 72 -37.49 25.73 33.36
C TYR A 72 -36.26 26.03 34.22
N LEU A 73 -35.23 26.64 33.64
CA LEU A 73 -33.93 26.83 34.30
C LEU A 73 -33.66 28.30 34.65
N SER A 74 -32.84 28.50 35.68
CA SER A 74 -32.40 29.85 36.08
C SER A 74 -31.52 30.51 35.02
N GLU A 75 -31.48 31.85 34.99
CA GLU A 75 -30.61 32.60 34.07
C GLU A 75 -29.12 32.24 34.22
N ALA A 76 -28.67 31.94 35.45
CA ALA A 76 -27.31 31.52 35.72
C ALA A 76 -27.01 30.15 35.07
N THR A 77 -27.96 29.21 35.15
CA THR A 77 -27.85 27.90 34.50
C THR A 77 -27.86 28.04 32.97
N MET A 78 -28.74 28.89 32.43
CA MET A 78 -28.80 29.17 30.99
C MET A 78 -27.50 29.77 30.47
N ARG A 79 -26.88 30.70 31.22
CA ARG A 79 -25.57 31.26 30.88
C ARG A 79 -24.51 30.18 30.76
N VAL A 80 -24.47 29.24 31.70
CA VAL A 80 -23.53 28.10 31.67
C VAL A 80 -23.79 27.20 30.47
N LEU A 81 -25.06 26.90 30.14
CA LEU A 81 -25.40 26.08 28.98
C LEU A 81 -24.97 26.74 27.66
N TYR A 82 -25.23 28.04 27.48
CA TYR A 82 -24.78 28.75 26.29
C TYR A 82 -23.25 28.85 26.20
N LEU A 83 -22.56 28.99 27.34
CA LEU A 83 -21.11 28.95 27.39
C LEU A 83 -20.56 27.60 26.94
N ILE A 84 -21.05 26.51 27.53
CA ILE A 84 -20.68 25.13 27.15
C ILE A 84 -20.94 24.91 25.66
N HIS A 85 -22.08 25.38 25.17
CA HIS A 85 -22.45 25.27 23.76
C HIS A 85 -21.46 25.96 22.81
N LYS A 86 -20.98 27.16 23.14
CA LYS A 86 -19.96 27.84 22.31
C LYS A 86 -18.58 27.16 22.41
N ILE A 87 -18.21 26.65 23.58
CA ILE A 87 -16.97 25.87 23.75
C ILE A 87 -17.04 24.58 22.91
N LEU A 88 -18.18 23.89 22.91
CA LEU A 88 -18.40 22.69 22.13
C LEU A 88 -18.23 22.93 20.61
N LEU A 89 -18.67 24.09 20.11
CA LEU A 89 -18.41 24.49 18.72
C LEU A 89 -16.91 24.58 18.42
N ALA A 90 -16.16 25.29 19.25
CA ALA A 90 -14.72 25.46 19.07
C ALA A 90 -14.00 24.10 19.11
N ILE A 91 -14.35 23.25 20.09
CA ILE A 91 -13.81 21.88 20.20
C ILE A 91 -14.11 21.08 18.92
N SER A 92 -15.33 21.17 18.38
CA SER A 92 -15.68 20.45 17.14
C SER A 92 -14.75 20.83 15.98
N PHE A 93 -14.51 22.13 15.77
CA PHE A 93 -13.62 22.58 14.71
C PHE A 93 -12.14 22.26 14.98
N ILE A 94 -11.72 22.20 16.24
CA ILE A 94 -10.39 21.68 16.60
C ILE A 94 -10.24 20.22 16.19
N CYS A 95 -11.27 19.38 16.42
CA CYS A 95 -11.24 17.99 15.93
C CYS A 95 -11.13 17.91 14.39
N LEU A 96 -11.82 18.80 13.66
CA LEU A 96 -11.70 18.87 12.20
C LEU A 96 -10.30 19.32 11.75
N PHE A 97 -9.71 20.28 12.45
CA PHE A 97 -8.36 20.77 12.20
C PHE A 97 -7.30 19.68 12.47
N GLU A 98 -7.40 18.99 13.60
CA GLU A 98 -6.58 17.81 13.95
C GLU A 98 -6.68 16.71 12.89
N PHE A 99 -7.89 16.44 12.39
CA PHE A 99 -8.07 15.52 11.28
C PHE A 99 -7.26 15.95 10.05
N GLY A 100 -7.36 17.23 9.65
CA GLY A 100 -6.60 17.76 8.52
C GLY A 100 -5.09 17.69 8.68
N LEU A 101 -4.57 17.93 9.88
CA LEU A 101 -3.14 17.80 10.18
C LEU A 101 -2.67 16.35 10.14
N THR A 102 -3.46 15.43 10.69
CA THR A 102 -3.07 14.02 10.84
C THR A 102 -3.21 13.22 9.55
N VAL A 103 -4.15 13.56 8.67
CA VAL A 103 -4.31 12.90 7.37
C VAL A 103 -3.24 13.34 6.36
N HIS A 104 -2.61 14.50 6.56
CA HIS A 104 -1.59 15.00 5.66
C HIS A 104 -0.27 14.18 5.76
N PRO A 105 0.35 13.70 4.66
CA PRO A 105 1.40 12.69 4.73
C PRO A 105 2.81 13.21 5.07
N SER A 106 2.95 14.37 5.71
CA SER A 106 4.25 15.01 5.95
C SER A 106 5.18 14.12 6.80
N LYS A 107 6.38 13.82 6.28
CA LYS A 107 7.42 13.01 6.95
C LYS A 107 8.11 13.73 8.12
N GLN A 108 7.92 15.04 8.28
CA GLN A 108 8.71 15.88 9.22
C GLN A 108 7.95 16.34 10.47
N ARG A 109 6.63 16.09 10.58
CA ARG A 109 5.84 16.51 11.76
C ARG A 109 5.74 15.39 12.79
N THR A 110 6.27 15.63 13.98
CA THR A 110 6.04 14.80 15.16
C THR A 110 4.66 15.07 15.76
N ARG A 111 4.04 14.06 16.37
CA ARG A 111 2.69 14.16 16.98
C ARG A 111 2.55 15.34 17.98
N TRP A 112 3.63 15.66 18.69
CA TRP A 112 3.69 16.78 19.63
C TRP A 112 3.46 18.15 18.95
N THR A 113 4.01 18.36 17.75
CA THR A 113 3.85 19.63 17.02
C THR A 113 2.41 19.85 16.56
N ILE A 114 1.70 18.78 16.20
CA ILE A 114 0.31 18.82 15.74
C ILE A 114 -0.62 19.30 16.87
N HIS A 115 -0.51 18.70 18.06
CA HIS A 115 -1.37 19.06 19.19
C HIS A 115 -1.12 20.48 19.71
N TRP A 116 0.10 20.99 19.59
CA TRP A 116 0.42 22.36 19.96
C TRP A 116 -0.24 23.39 19.04
N GLU A 117 -0.28 23.14 17.73
CA GLU A 117 -0.96 24.04 16.78
C GLU A 117 -2.46 24.14 17.07
N SER A 118 -3.11 23.00 17.32
CA SER A 118 -4.53 22.94 17.71
C SER A 118 -4.78 23.67 19.03
N ALA A 119 -3.92 23.43 20.04
CA ALA A 119 -4.02 24.10 21.33
C ALA A 119 -3.83 25.62 21.21
N ALA A 120 -2.90 26.07 20.35
CA ALA A 120 -2.67 27.49 20.10
C ALA A 120 -3.88 28.16 19.42
N LEU A 121 -4.53 27.51 18.46
CA LEU A 121 -5.75 28.02 17.84
C LEU A 121 -6.92 28.10 18.83
N LEU A 122 -7.07 27.09 19.68
CA LEU A 122 -8.09 27.12 20.73
C LEU A 122 -7.82 28.24 21.74
N ALA A 123 -6.56 28.39 22.18
CA ALA A 123 -6.16 29.46 23.08
C ALA A 123 -6.37 30.85 22.46
N LEU A 124 -6.07 31.01 21.16
CA LEU A 124 -6.34 32.26 20.42
C LEU A 124 -7.84 32.57 20.40
N TRP A 125 -8.69 31.58 20.11
CA TRP A 125 -10.14 31.78 20.12
C TRP A 125 -10.67 32.12 21.51
N ILE A 126 -10.20 31.43 22.55
CA ILE A 126 -10.54 31.74 23.95
C ILE A 126 -10.09 33.19 24.29
N GLY A 127 -8.88 33.57 23.90
CA GLY A 127 -8.34 34.92 24.03
C GLY A 127 -9.27 35.97 23.41
N LEU A 128 -9.66 35.76 22.16
CA LEU A 128 -10.54 36.66 21.43
C LEU A 128 -11.92 36.79 22.08
N VAL A 129 -12.55 35.66 22.42
CA VAL A 129 -13.95 35.62 22.89
C VAL A 129 -14.10 36.09 24.35
N PHE A 130 -13.15 35.77 25.23
CA PHE A 130 -13.30 36.05 26.65
C PHE A 130 -12.50 37.26 27.15
N PHE A 131 -11.42 37.65 26.46
CA PHE A 131 -10.56 38.75 26.90
C PHE A 131 -10.61 39.98 25.99
N ILE A 132 -10.76 39.79 24.68
CA ILE A 132 -10.81 40.91 23.72
C ILE A 132 -12.25 41.40 23.50
N PHE A 133 -13.20 40.48 23.36
CA PHE A 133 -14.63 40.79 23.17
C PHE A 133 -15.49 40.19 24.29
N PRO A 134 -15.27 40.57 25.56
CA PRO A 134 -16.05 40.04 26.68
C PRO A 134 -17.53 40.41 26.53
N GLY A 135 -18.42 39.50 26.90
CA GLY A 135 -19.86 39.73 26.88
C GLY A 135 -20.63 38.63 27.62
N ASP A 136 -21.95 38.81 27.76
CA ASP A 136 -22.81 37.84 28.44
C ASP A 136 -23.17 36.69 27.50
N PRO A 137 -22.93 35.41 27.86
CA PRO A 137 -23.40 34.27 27.08
C PRO A 137 -24.90 34.22 26.80
N ASN A 138 -25.74 34.92 27.59
CA ASN A 138 -27.17 35.06 27.31
C ASN A 138 -27.45 36.01 26.13
N ASP A 139 -26.56 36.97 25.86
CA ASP A 139 -26.69 37.91 24.74
C ASP A 139 -26.55 37.17 23.40
N LEU A 140 -27.51 37.41 22.51
CA LEU A 140 -27.49 36.86 21.15
C LEU A 140 -26.35 37.44 20.32
N ALA A 141 -26.03 38.74 20.47
CA ALA A 141 -24.96 39.38 19.69
C ALA A 141 -23.60 38.77 20.03
N TRP A 142 -23.31 38.60 21.32
CA TRP A 142 -22.10 37.91 21.78
C TRP A 142 -22.04 36.46 21.28
N ARG A 143 -23.15 35.71 21.36
CA ARG A 143 -23.20 34.33 20.84
C ARG A 143 -22.93 34.24 19.34
N ARG A 144 -23.42 35.20 18.54
CA ARG A 144 -23.14 35.29 17.09
C ARG A 144 -21.67 35.62 16.82
N LEU A 145 -21.10 36.55 17.58
CA LEU A 145 -19.67 36.90 17.50
C LEU A 145 -18.76 35.71 17.82
N ALA A 146 -19.00 35.01 18.94
CA ALA A 146 -18.21 33.84 19.32
C ALA A 146 -18.29 32.72 18.27
N ASN A 147 -19.47 32.51 17.69
CA ASN A 147 -19.69 31.56 16.60
C ASN A 147 -18.91 31.95 15.33
N ALA A 148 -19.00 33.21 14.91
CA ALA A 148 -18.29 33.71 13.73
C ALA A 148 -16.77 33.58 13.90
N LEU A 149 -16.22 33.96 15.06
CA LEU A 149 -14.79 33.81 15.35
C LEU A 149 -14.35 32.34 15.33
N ALA A 150 -15.15 31.41 15.87
CA ALA A 150 -14.82 29.98 15.83
C ALA A 150 -14.76 29.46 14.38
N ARG A 151 -15.73 29.85 13.55
CA ARG A 151 -15.81 29.46 12.15
C ARG A 151 -14.68 30.06 11.32
N TYR A 152 -14.31 31.32 11.53
CA TYR A 152 -13.24 31.97 10.76
C TYR A 152 -11.83 31.53 11.15
N PHE A 153 -11.53 31.46 12.45
CA PHE A 153 -10.16 31.17 12.91
C PHE A 153 -9.86 29.67 12.98
N ILE A 154 -10.87 28.82 13.17
CA ILE A 154 -10.68 27.38 13.35
C ILE A 154 -11.40 26.61 12.25
N GLY A 155 -12.70 26.84 12.05
CA GLY A 155 -13.54 26.03 11.18
C GLY A 155 -13.15 26.06 9.70
N PHE A 156 -13.00 27.26 9.12
CA PHE A 156 -12.63 27.44 7.71
C PHE A 156 -11.21 26.91 7.44
N PRO A 157 -10.16 27.33 8.19
CA PRO A 157 -8.83 26.76 8.02
C PRO A 157 -8.80 25.24 8.24
N GLY A 158 -9.48 24.73 9.27
CA GLY A 158 -9.54 23.30 9.57
C GLY A 158 -10.20 22.48 8.48
N GLY A 159 -11.32 22.96 7.93
CA GLY A 159 -12.00 22.29 6.82
C GLY A 159 -11.19 22.32 5.51
N MET A 160 -10.53 23.44 5.21
CA MET A 160 -9.62 23.56 4.07
C MET A 160 -8.41 22.63 4.20
N LEU A 161 -7.83 22.57 5.38
CA LEU A 161 -6.74 21.68 5.71
C LEU A 161 -7.17 20.21 5.62
N ALA A 162 -8.37 19.86 6.10
CA ALA A 162 -8.95 18.53 5.97
C ALA A 162 -9.11 18.12 4.49
N ALA A 163 -9.64 19.03 3.66
CA ALA A 163 -9.78 18.81 2.22
C ALA A 163 -8.41 18.60 1.53
N TYR A 164 -7.45 19.46 1.83
CA TYR A 164 -6.09 19.37 1.30
C TYR A 164 -5.36 18.11 1.77
N GLY A 165 -5.43 17.80 3.06
CA GLY A 165 -4.82 16.64 3.67
C GLY A 165 -5.35 15.36 3.05
N LEU A 166 -6.66 15.24 2.87
CA LEU A 166 -7.28 14.07 2.23
C LEU A 166 -6.85 13.94 0.76
N ARG A 167 -6.76 15.05 0.02
CA ARG A 167 -6.24 15.06 -1.35
C ARG A 167 -4.77 14.61 -1.41
N ALA A 168 -3.92 15.12 -0.53
CA ALA A 168 -2.52 14.74 -0.45
C ALA A 168 -2.36 13.25 -0.11
N HIS A 169 -3.13 12.76 0.86
CA HIS A 169 -3.20 11.34 1.21
C HIS A 169 -3.63 10.47 0.02
N THR A 170 -4.66 10.89 -0.71
CA THR A 170 -5.15 10.18 -1.90
C THR A 170 -4.05 10.04 -2.95
N LEU A 171 -3.30 11.11 -3.23
CA LEU A 171 -2.27 11.10 -4.26
C LEU A 171 -1.03 10.30 -3.87
N GLN A 172 -0.61 10.39 -2.60
CA GLN A 172 0.67 9.81 -2.15
C GLN A 172 0.53 8.37 -1.63
N ARG A 173 -0.60 8.01 -1.02
CA ARG A 173 -0.81 6.70 -0.37
C ARG A 173 -1.79 5.80 -1.10
N ILE A 174 -2.89 6.36 -1.63
CA ILE A 174 -3.95 5.55 -2.24
C ILE A 174 -3.71 5.31 -3.74
N LYS A 175 -3.30 6.33 -4.50
CA LYS A 175 -3.05 6.20 -5.95
C LYS A 175 -2.04 5.08 -6.29
N PRO A 176 -0.95 4.86 -5.53
CA PRO A 176 -0.03 3.74 -5.77
C PRO A 176 -0.64 2.35 -5.55
N LEU A 177 -1.75 2.23 -4.84
CA LEU A 177 -2.44 0.94 -4.63
C LEU A 177 -3.15 0.45 -5.90
N ASN A 178 -3.28 1.31 -6.92
CA ASN A 178 -3.92 1.04 -8.20
C ASN A 178 -5.40 0.61 -8.09
N VAL A 179 -6.13 1.14 -7.10
CA VAL A 179 -7.57 0.89 -6.90
C VAL A 179 -8.37 2.14 -7.27
N PRO A 180 -8.80 2.31 -8.54
CA PRO A 180 -9.37 3.57 -9.04
C PRO A 180 -10.66 3.98 -8.32
N LYS A 181 -11.48 3.01 -7.90
CA LYS A 181 -12.72 3.27 -7.15
C LYS A 181 -12.43 4.00 -5.83
N ILE A 182 -11.43 3.56 -5.08
CA ILE A 182 -11.04 4.20 -3.80
C ILE A 182 -10.56 5.64 -4.06
N VAL A 183 -9.71 5.84 -5.08
CA VAL A 183 -9.22 7.18 -5.45
C VAL A 183 -10.36 8.15 -5.76
N GLN A 184 -11.39 7.69 -6.49
CA GLN A 184 -12.54 8.52 -6.83
C GLN A 184 -13.35 8.90 -5.58
N VAL A 185 -13.63 7.93 -4.71
CA VAL A 185 -14.41 8.16 -3.49
C VAL A 185 -13.71 9.15 -2.56
N PHE A 186 -12.40 8.98 -2.33
CA PHE A 186 -11.61 9.93 -1.52
C PHE A 186 -11.53 11.33 -2.14
N ARG A 187 -11.49 11.44 -3.48
CA ARG A 187 -11.52 12.73 -4.17
C ARG A 187 -12.83 13.46 -3.93
N ILE A 188 -13.96 12.74 -4.00
CA ILE A 188 -15.28 13.31 -3.73
C ILE A 188 -15.34 13.76 -2.26
N ALA A 189 -14.93 12.91 -1.32
CA ALA A 189 -14.88 13.26 0.10
C ALA A 189 -14.04 14.53 0.36
N GLY A 190 -12.87 14.64 -0.26
CA GLY A 190 -12.00 15.82 -0.13
C GLY A 190 -12.61 17.08 -0.72
N LEU A 191 -13.25 16.99 -1.88
CA LEU A 191 -13.97 18.10 -2.49
C LEU A 191 -15.15 18.54 -1.61
N SER A 192 -15.94 17.59 -1.10
CA SER A 192 -17.07 17.85 -0.21
C SER A 192 -16.63 18.50 1.09
N LEU A 193 -15.51 18.09 1.70
CA LEU A 193 -14.92 18.78 2.85
C LEU A 193 -14.52 20.22 2.52
N GLY A 194 -13.99 20.45 1.31
CA GLY A 194 -13.65 21.79 0.85
C GLY A 194 -14.87 22.69 0.70
N ILE A 195 -15.93 22.19 0.07
CA ILE A 195 -17.20 22.91 -0.07
C ILE A 195 -17.84 23.14 1.31
N TYR A 196 -17.79 22.15 2.20
CA TYR A 196 -18.24 22.29 3.59
C TYR A 196 -17.47 23.40 4.31
N ALA A 197 -16.15 23.49 4.14
CA ALA A 197 -15.38 24.54 4.80
C ALA A 197 -15.78 25.94 4.31
N VAL A 198 -16.07 26.10 3.01
CA VAL A 198 -16.58 27.38 2.46
C VAL A 198 -17.95 27.71 3.05
N ILE A 199 -18.92 26.81 2.94
CA ILE A 199 -20.31 27.07 3.35
C ILE A 199 -20.46 27.07 4.88
N GLY A 200 -19.76 26.19 5.57
CA GLY A 200 -19.75 26.04 7.03
C GLY A 200 -18.83 27.03 7.73
N GLY A 201 -17.74 27.44 7.11
CA GLY A 201 -16.74 28.32 7.71
C GLY A 201 -16.90 29.79 7.36
N LEU A 202 -17.23 30.14 6.11
CA LEU A 202 -17.32 31.55 5.68
C LEU A 202 -18.71 32.16 5.90
N ILE A 203 -19.77 31.37 5.71
CA ILE A 203 -21.14 31.83 5.91
C ILE A 203 -21.48 31.67 7.40
N VAL A 204 -21.44 32.75 8.15
CA VAL A 204 -21.67 32.77 9.60
C VAL A 204 -22.98 33.49 9.93
N PRO A 205 -23.50 33.42 11.16
CA PRO A 205 -24.60 34.29 11.60
C PRO A 205 -24.23 35.77 11.42
N PRO A 206 -25.18 36.67 11.14
CA PRO A 206 -24.88 38.08 10.88
C PRO A 206 -24.15 38.72 12.07
N VAL A 207 -23.04 39.40 11.75
CA VAL A 207 -22.17 40.13 12.69
C VAL A 207 -21.78 41.47 12.10
N SER A 208 -21.30 42.39 12.93
CA SER A 208 -20.96 43.77 12.54
C SER A 208 -19.65 43.94 11.78
N PHE A 209 -18.86 42.88 11.59
CA PHE A 209 -17.52 42.94 11.00
C PHE A 209 -17.37 42.01 9.78
N PHE A 210 -16.36 42.29 8.97
CA PHE A 210 -16.07 41.56 7.73
C PHE A 210 -15.51 40.15 7.97
N PRO A 211 -15.91 39.12 7.18
CA PRO A 211 -16.87 39.18 6.06
C PRO A 211 -18.34 38.99 6.47
N GLY A 212 -18.64 38.71 7.74
CA GLY A 212 -19.99 38.38 8.20
C GLY A 212 -21.01 39.51 8.15
N ASN A 213 -20.57 40.76 7.98
CA ASN A 213 -21.45 41.89 7.69
C ASN A 213 -21.95 41.90 6.23
N LEU A 214 -21.29 41.19 5.31
CA LEU A 214 -21.64 41.11 3.89
C LEU A 214 -22.14 39.73 3.48
N VAL A 215 -21.46 38.67 3.95
CA VAL A 215 -21.74 37.28 3.60
C VAL A 215 -22.09 36.52 4.87
N ASN A 216 -23.39 36.35 5.11
CA ASN A 216 -23.91 35.67 6.29
C ASN A 216 -25.11 34.77 5.95
N THR A 217 -25.65 34.13 6.98
CA THR A 217 -26.78 33.20 6.83
C THR A 217 -28.04 33.85 6.30
N GLU A 218 -28.29 35.13 6.62
CA GLU A 218 -29.48 35.86 6.18
C GLU A 218 -29.34 36.23 4.70
N THR A 219 -28.24 36.89 4.32
CA THR A 219 -27.98 37.28 2.92
C THR A 219 -27.91 36.06 1.98
N PHE A 220 -27.40 34.92 2.46
CA PHE A 220 -27.39 33.68 1.69
C PHE A 220 -28.80 33.10 1.50
N THR A 221 -29.64 33.15 2.53
CA THR A 221 -31.02 32.64 2.46
C THR A 221 -31.86 33.54 1.55
N GLU A 222 -31.66 34.86 1.60
CA GLU A 222 -32.32 35.81 0.69
C GLU A 222 -31.94 35.58 -0.78
N LEU A 223 -30.68 35.21 -1.04
CA LEU A 223 -30.20 34.97 -2.40
C LEU A 223 -30.72 33.67 -3.01
N LEU A 224 -30.82 32.60 -2.22
CA LEU A 224 -31.09 31.25 -2.72
C LEU A 224 -32.47 30.70 -2.33
N ASP A 225 -33.25 31.43 -1.52
CA ASP A 225 -34.50 30.97 -0.89
C ASP A 225 -34.38 29.68 -0.06
N VAL A 226 -33.14 29.23 0.20
CA VAL A 226 -32.81 28.00 0.91
C VAL A 226 -31.77 28.29 2.00
N PRO A 227 -32.01 27.87 3.25
CA PRO A 227 -31.05 28.08 4.33
C PRO A 227 -29.70 27.39 4.06
N PRO A 228 -28.56 27.99 4.45
CA PRO A 228 -27.23 27.36 4.34
C PRO A 228 -27.16 25.98 4.99
N LEU A 229 -27.98 25.78 6.04
CA LEU A 229 -28.07 24.52 6.77
C LEU A 229 -28.37 23.33 5.86
N VAL A 230 -29.29 23.50 4.90
CA VAL A 230 -29.69 22.43 3.97
C VAL A 230 -28.50 21.99 3.11
N PHE A 231 -27.73 22.95 2.59
CA PHE A 231 -26.52 22.65 1.83
C PHE A 231 -25.48 21.94 2.68
N ARG A 232 -25.28 22.39 3.93
CA ARG A 232 -24.37 21.73 4.87
C ARG A 232 -24.81 20.29 5.16
N SER A 233 -26.11 20.04 5.36
CA SER A 233 -26.67 18.68 5.54
C SER A 233 -26.35 17.78 4.36
N LEU A 234 -26.60 18.26 3.14
CA LEU A 234 -26.37 17.50 1.91
C LEU A 234 -24.89 17.16 1.74
N ILE A 235 -24.01 18.13 1.98
CA ILE A 235 -22.57 17.93 1.88
C ILE A 235 -22.08 16.96 2.96
N ALA A 236 -22.57 17.10 4.19
CA ALA A 236 -22.24 16.18 5.28
C ALA A 236 -22.69 14.76 4.95
N MET A 237 -23.88 14.57 4.36
CA MET A 237 -24.34 13.26 3.89
C MET A 237 -23.44 12.68 2.78
N ILE A 238 -22.96 13.51 1.84
CA ILE A 238 -22.00 13.08 0.82
C ILE A 238 -20.68 12.66 1.49
N ILE A 239 -20.17 13.43 2.46
CA ILE A 239 -18.97 13.09 3.23
C ILE A 239 -19.17 11.75 3.95
N THR A 240 -20.29 11.56 4.64
CA THR A 240 -20.64 10.30 5.33
C THR A 240 -20.66 9.13 4.37
N PHE A 241 -21.41 9.23 3.28
CA PHE A 241 -21.54 8.16 2.31
C PHE A 241 -20.19 7.81 1.68
N THR A 242 -19.42 8.81 1.25
CA THR A 242 -18.13 8.58 0.62
C THR A 242 -17.11 7.98 1.58
N LEU A 243 -17.02 8.44 2.82
CA LEU A 243 -16.07 7.89 3.78
C LEU A 243 -16.41 6.46 4.21
N ILE A 244 -17.68 6.17 4.45
CA ILE A 244 -18.14 4.79 4.75
C ILE A 244 -17.84 3.88 3.56
N ARG A 245 -18.15 4.29 2.34
CA ARG A 245 -17.83 3.52 1.13
C ARG A 245 -16.34 3.32 0.92
N ALA A 246 -15.54 4.33 1.22
CA ALA A 246 -14.09 4.25 1.10
C ALA A 246 -13.50 3.19 2.04
N LEU A 247 -13.99 3.14 3.27
CA LEU A 247 -13.59 2.17 4.28
C LEU A 247 -14.05 0.75 3.92
N GLU A 248 -15.31 0.56 3.51
CA GLU A 248 -15.82 -0.75 3.05
C GLU A 248 -14.99 -1.33 1.90
N ILE A 249 -14.69 -0.53 0.87
CA ILE A 249 -13.91 -0.98 -0.29
C ILE A 249 -12.49 -1.33 0.14
N PHE A 250 -11.91 -0.58 1.07
CA PHE A 250 -10.55 -0.84 1.55
C PHE A 250 -10.47 -2.16 2.33
N ASP A 251 -11.44 -2.44 3.19
CA ASP A 251 -11.48 -3.68 3.98
C ASP A 251 -11.62 -4.90 3.05
N LEU A 252 -12.57 -4.86 2.10
CA LEU A 252 -12.75 -5.93 1.11
C LEU A 252 -11.50 -6.17 0.27
N GLU A 253 -10.79 -5.12 -0.14
CA GLU A 253 -9.57 -5.25 -0.93
C GLU A 253 -8.41 -5.82 -0.10
N THR A 254 -8.36 -5.47 1.19
CA THR A 254 -7.35 -5.98 2.12
C THR A 254 -7.58 -7.46 2.42
N GLU A 255 -8.83 -7.86 2.66
CA GLU A 255 -9.21 -9.26 2.85
C GLU A 255 -8.83 -10.11 1.64
N ARG A 256 -9.20 -9.68 0.43
CA ARG A 256 -8.82 -10.38 -0.82
C ARG A 256 -7.31 -10.54 -0.97
N ARG A 257 -6.52 -9.52 -0.63
CA ARG A 257 -5.05 -9.63 -0.69
C ARG A 257 -4.51 -10.62 0.33
N ILE A 258 -5.09 -10.66 1.53
CA ILE A 258 -4.70 -11.64 2.56
C ILE A 258 -5.04 -13.06 2.07
N GLU A 259 -6.25 -13.28 1.58
CA GLU A 259 -6.66 -14.59 1.03
C GLU A 259 -5.75 -15.05 -0.11
N GLN A 260 -5.38 -14.15 -1.04
CA GLN A 260 -4.45 -14.46 -2.11
C GLN A 260 -3.05 -14.85 -1.59
N LEU A 261 -2.55 -14.13 -0.59
CA LEU A 261 -1.26 -14.45 0.03
C LEU A 261 -1.29 -15.79 0.77
N GLU A 262 -2.38 -16.08 1.49
CA GLU A 262 -2.57 -17.36 2.17
C GLU A 262 -2.66 -18.53 1.18
N GLN A 263 -3.41 -18.38 0.09
CA GLN A 263 -3.46 -19.38 -0.99
C GLN A 263 -2.09 -19.61 -1.62
N GLN A 264 -1.35 -18.53 -1.90
CA GLN A 264 0.02 -18.62 -2.42
C GLN A 264 0.94 -19.37 -1.45
N GLN A 265 0.82 -19.11 -0.14
CA GLN A 265 1.60 -19.80 0.89
C GLN A 265 1.24 -21.29 0.97
N ILE A 266 -0.03 -21.65 0.89
CA ILE A 266 -0.47 -23.05 0.87
C ILE A 266 0.09 -23.77 -0.36
N VAL A 267 -0.01 -23.16 -1.54
CA VAL A 267 0.54 -23.73 -2.78
C VAL A 267 2.06 -23.91 -2.66
N ASN A 268 2.77 -22.91 -2.15
CA ASN A 268 4.22 -23.00 -1.95
C ASN A 268 4.60 -24.10 -0.94
N ALA A 269 3.90 -24.19 0.19
CA ALA A 269 4.16 -25.22 1.19
C ALA A 269 3.94 -26.64 0.65
N GLU A 270 2.89 -26.84 -0.17
CA GLU A 270 2.62 -28.13 -0.79
C GLU A 270 3.66 -28.47 -1.87
N GLN A 271 4.14 -27.49 -2.64
CA GLN A 271 5.25 -27.69 -3.58
C GLN A 271 6.55 -28.10 -2.86
N GLU A 272 6.90 -27.46 -1.75
CA GLU A 272 8.08 -27.84 -0.95
C GLU A 272 7.95 -29.24 -0.35
N ARG A 273 6.75 -29.62 0.09
CA ARG A 273 6.47 -30.96 0.58
C ARG A 273 6.63 -32.00 -0.52
N LEU A 274 6.00 -31.80 -1.68
CA LEU A 274 6.11 -32.70 -2.83
C LEU A 274 7.57 -32.85 -3.28
N ALA A 275 8.34 -31.75 -3.26
CA ALA A 275 9.75 -31.81 -3.62
C ALA A 275 10.58 -32.62 -2.62
N ARG A 276 10.31 -32.52 -1.31
CA ARG A 276 10.95 -33.37 -0.29
C ARG A 276 10.57 -34.85 -0.46
N ASP A 277 9.28 -35.15 -0.64
CA ASP A 277 8.80 -36.52 -0.81
C ASP A 277 9.40 -37.18 -2.08
N LEU A 278 9.54 -36.42 -3.18
CA LEU A 278 10.21 -36.90 -4.39
C LEU A 278 11.72 -37.09 -4.20
N HIS A 279 12.38 -36.19 -3.46
CA HIS A 279 13.81 -36.30 -3.17
C HIS A 279 14.11 -37.55 -2.33
N ASP A 280 13.43 -37.71 -1.20
CA ASP A 280 13.73 -38.77 -0.24
C ASP A 280 13.15 -40.13 -0.69
N GLY A 281 12.01 -40.10 -1.38
CA GLY A 281 11.29 -41.29 -1.80
C GLY A 281 11.68 -41.82 -3.17
N ALA A 282 11.64 -40.98 -4.21
CA ALA A 282 11.78 -41.42 -5.59
C ALA A 282 13.25 -41.50 -6.03
N ILE A 283 14.02 -40.42 -5.81
CA ILE A 283 15.43 -40.36 -6.25
C ILE A 283 16.27 -41.43 -5.55
N GLN A 284 16.10 -41.60 -4.24
CA GLN A 284 16.87 -42.58 -3.47
C GLN A 284 16.61 -44.03 -3.93
N LYS A 285 15.36 -44.37 -4.25
CA LYS A 285 14.98 -45.70 -4.76
C LYS A 285 15.55 -45.97 -6.16
N VAL A 286 15.48 -44.99 -7.07
CA VAL A 286 16.06 -45.12 -8.41
C VAL A 286 17.58 -45.23 -8.32
N TYR A 287 18.23 -44.48 -7.42
CA TYR A 287 19.66 -44.59 -7.17
C TYR A 287 20.06 -45.98 -6.69
N THR A 288 19.28 -46.54 -5.75
CA THR A 288 19.51 -47.89 -5.21
C THR A 288 19.34 -48.95 -6.31
N ALA A 289 18.31 -48.84 -7.14
CA ALA A 289 18.11 -49.70 -8.29
C ALA A 289 19.28 -49.61 -9.29
N GLY A 290 19.79 -48.39 -9.54
CA GLY A 290 20.99 -48.15 -10.37
C GLY A 290 22.21 -48.90 -9.85
N LEU A 291 22.51 -48.81 -8.56
CA LEU A 291 23.64 -49.52 -7.93
C LEU A 291 23.53 -51.04 -8.03
N LEU A 292 22.32 -51.59 -7.86
CA LEU A 292 22.08 -53.03 -7.99
C LEU A 292 22.32 -53.52 -9.42
N VAL A 293 21.84 -52.77 -10.42
CA VAL A 293 22.05 -53.09 -11.83
C VAL A 293 23.52 -52.93 -12.23
N GLU A 294 24.21 -51.90 -11.73
CA GLU A 294 25.64 -51.69 -11.96
C GLU A 294 26.48 -52.83 -11.34
N SER A 295 26.11 -53.28 -10.13
CA SER A 295 26.73 -54.44 -9.49
C SER A 295 26.53 -55.72 -10.31
N ALA A 296 25.34 -55.92 -10.88
CA ALA A 296 25.07 -57.06 -11.76
C ALA A 296 25.85 -56.97 -13.08
N ALA A 297 26.03 -55.76 -13.64
CA ALA A 297 26.81 -55.53 -14.84
C ALA A 297 28.29 -55.92 -14.64
N ARG A 298 28.86 -55.66 -13.45
CA ARG A 298 30.24 -56.06 -13.11
C ARG A 298 30.46 -57.58 -13.05
N LEU A 299 29.39 -58.36 -12.88
CA LEU A 299 29.45 -59.83 -12.84
C LEU A 299 29.21 -60.48 -14.21
N ALA A 300 28.78 -59.71 -15.21
CA ALA A 300 28.53 -60.21 -16.56
C ALA A 300 29.84 -60.34 -17.34
N GLU A 301 29.91 -61.32 -18.25
CA GLU A 301 31.05 -61.45 -19.15
C GLU A 301 31.18 -60.21 -20.06
N PRO A 302 32.39 -59.65 -20.20
CA PRO A 302 32.63 -58.48 -21.06
C PRO A 302 32.15 -58.72 -22.50
N GLU A 303 31.52 -57.72 -23.11
CA GLU A 303 31.00 -57.75 -24.49
C GLU A 303 29.84 -58.74 -24.77
N SER A 304 29.34 -59.44 -23.74
CA SER A 304 28.14 -60.26 -23.86
C SER A 304 26.89 -59.41 -24.14
N GLU A 305 25.88 -60.01 -24.76
CA GLU A 305 24.58 -59.34 -24.95
C GLU A 305 23.92 -58.96 -23.61
N MET A 306 24.23 -59.65 -22.52
CA MET A 306 23.78 -59.31 -21.17
C MET A 306 24.48 -58.04 -20.64
N ASP A 307 25.80 -57.94 -20.79
CA ASP A 307 26.58 -56.74 -20.42
C ASP A 307 26.08 -55.49 -21.16
N LYS A 308 25.83 -55.60 -22.47
CA LYS A 308 25.27 -54.50 -23.29
C LYS A 308 23.88 -54.07 -22.81
N ARG A 309 23.01 -55.00 -22.41
CA ARG A 309 21.66 -54.70 -21.88
C ARG A 309 21.71 -54.05 -20.50
N LEU A 310 22.58 -54.54 -19.60
CA LEU A 310 22.76 -53.99 -18.26
C LEU A 310 23.36 -52.58 -18.32
N LYS A 311 24.35 -52.33 -19.17
CA LYS A 311 24.90 -50.98 -19.42
C LYS A 311 23.84 -50.00 -19.93
N ARG A 312 22.95 -50.43 -20.84
CA ARG A 312 21.80 -49.60 -21.27
C ARG A 312 20.83 -49.30 -20.14
N ALA A 313 20.56 -50.27 -19.26
CA ALA A 313 19.70 -50.07 -18.10
C ALA A 313 20.31 -49.09 -17.08
N VAL A 314 21.61 -49.16 -16.82
CA VAL A 314 22.33 -48.18 -15.99
C VAL A 314 22.25 -46.78 -16.59
N SER A 315 22.41 -46.64 -17.91
CA SER A 315 22.25 -45.36 -18.62
C SER A 315 20.84 -44.80 -18.45
N ALA A 316 19.80 -45.62 -18.69
CA ALA A 316 18.40 -45.19 -18.57
C ALA A 316 18.01 -44.77 -17.15
N LEU A 317 18.53 -45.46 -16.12
CA LEU A 317 18.33 -45.09 -14.72
C LEU A 317 19.06 -43.79 -14.37
N SER A 318 20.26 -43.59 -14.90
CA SER A 318 21.03 -42.36 -14.71
C SER A 318 20.33 -41.16 -15.35
N ASP A 319 19.82 -41.32 -16.57
CA ASP A 319 19.02 -40.30 -17.26
C ASP A 319 17.74 -39.97 -16.48
N SER A 320 17.06 -40.99 -15.95
CA SER A 320 15.85 -40.81 -15.12
C SER A 320 16.13 -40.04 -13.83
N ILE A 321 17.28 -40.26 -13.18
CA ILE A 321 17.71 -39.50 -11.99
C ILE A 321 17.97 -38.02 -12.35
N LEU A 322 18.59 -37.77 -13.50
CA LEU A 322 18.83 -36.41 -14.00
C LEU A 322 17.51 -35.69 -14.30
N ASP A 323 16.56 -36.35 -14.95
CA ASP A 323 15.22 -35.80 -15.24
C ASP A 323 14.42 -35.52 -13.96
N LEU A 324 14.49 -36.42 -12.97
CA LEU A 324 13.86 -36.18 -11.66
C LEU A 324 14.48 -34.99 -10.93
N ARG A 325 15.81 -34.89 -10.88
CA ARG A 325 16.51 -33.74 -10.27
C ARG A 325 16.18 -32.43 -11.00
N ARG A 326 16.02 -32.47 -12.32
CA ARG A 326 15.61 -31.31 -13.13
C ARG A 326 14.21 -30.83 -12.76
N ASN A 327 13.23 -31.74 -12.78
CA ASN A 327 11.85 -31.40 -12.43
C ASN A 327 11.76 -30.87 -10.99
N LEU A 328 12.56 -31.42 -10.07
CA LEU A 328 12.66 -30.95 -8.69
C LEU A 328 13.29 -29.56 -8.59
N SER A 329 14.31 -29.28 -9.39
CA SER A 329 14.98 -27.96 -9.43
C SER A 329 14.07 -26.91 -10.07
N GLU A 330 13.27 -27.26 -11.07
CA GLU A 330 12.23 -26.40 -11.64
C GLU A 330 11.12 -26.09 -10.62
N LEU A 331 10.69 -27.09 -9.84
CA LEU A 331 9.78 -26.89 -8.70
C LEU A 331 10.39 -25.95 -7.64
N HIS A 332 11.61 -26.20 -7.18
CA HIS A 332 12.28 -25.35 -6.19
C HIS A 332 12.59 -23.93 -6.67
N ALA A 333 12.88 -23.75 -7.96
CA ALA A 333 13.13 -22.42 -8.53
C ALA A 333 11.87 -21.54 -8.55
N HIS A 334 10.67 -22.11 -8.46
CA HIS A 334 9.43 -21.37 -8.29
C HIS A 334 9.12 -21.06 -6.83
N THR A 335 9.49 -21.94 -5.90
CA THR A 335 9.18 -21.79 -4.47
C THR A 335 10.22 -20.94 -3.72
N GLN A 336 11.51 -21.11 -4.02
CA GLN A 336 12.55 -20.17 -3.64
C GLN A 336 12.60 -19.03 -4.67
N THR A 337 11.60 -18.16 -4.62
CA THR A 337 11.83 -16.80 -5.12
C THR A 337 12.92 -16.20 -4.25
N ILE A 338 14.19 -16.32 -4.65
CA ILE A 338 15.27 -15.64 -3.96
C ILE A 338 15.03 -14.15 -4.19
N GLN A 339 14.39 -13.50 -3.21
CA GLN A 339 14.06 -12.08 -3.23
C GLN A 339 15.30 -11.23 -2.91
N GLN A 340 16.38 -11.47 -3.64
CA GLN A 340 17.63 -10.75 -3.46
C GLN A 340 18.05 -10.06 -4.77
N PRO A 341 18.68 -8.88 -4.66
CA PRO A 341 19.29 -8.21 -5.80
C PRO A 341 20.28 -9.12 -6.53
N LEU A 342 20.35 -9.00 -7.86
CA LEU A 342 21.27 -9.76 -8.70
C LEU A 342 22.74 -9.73 -8.21
N PRO A 343 23.31 -8.60 -7.74
CA PRO A 343 24.67 -8.58 -7.20
C PRO A 343 24.89 -9.56 -6.04
N GLU A 344 23.94 -9.63 -5.10
CA GLU A 344 24.03 -10.55 -3.94
C GLU A 344 23.95 -12.02 -4.39
N LEU A 345 23.12 -12.30 -5.40
CA LEU A 345 22.99 -13.63 -5.99
C LEU A 345 24.28 -14.08 -6.68
N LEU A 346 24.91 -13.20 -7.46
CA LEU A 346 26.19 -13.50 -8.11
C LEU A 346 27.29 -13.74 -7.07
N GLN A 347 27.31 -12.93 -6.01
CA GLN A 347 28.26 -13.10 -4.92
C GLN A 347 28.07 -14.44 -4.21
N LYS A 348 26.82 -14.88 -3.96
CA LYS A 348 26.54 -16.22 -3.45
C LYS A 348 27.07 -17.35 -4.34
N VAL A 349 27.06 -17.18 -5.67
CA VAL A 349 27.65 -18.15 -6.58
C VAL A 349 29.16 -18.21 -6.39
N ALA A 350 29.83 -17.05 -6.31
CA ALA A 350 31.28 -17.00 -6.09
C ALA A 350 31.70 -17.51 -4.70
N GLU A 351 30.86 -17.38 -3.69
CA GLU A 351 31.12 -17.87 -2.33
C GLU A 351 30.72 -19.34 -2.13
N ASN A 352 30.09 -19.98 -3.12
CA ASN A 352 29.65 -21.37 -3.00
C ASN A 352 30.85 -22.31 -2.86
N PRO A 353 30.95 -23.06 -1.74
CA PRO A 353 32.05 -24.01 -1.48
C PRO A 353 32.23 -25.03 -2.59
N ASN A 354 31.14 -25.41 -3.28
CA ASN A 354 31.17 -26.37 -4.38
C ASN A 354 31.79 -25.82 -5.66
N TYR A 355 32.10 -24.52 -5.74
CA TYR A 355 32.72 -23.91 -6.92
C TYR A 355 34.06 -23.26 -6.58
N ASN A 356 34.11 -22.46 -5.51
CA ASN A 356 35.28 -21.65 -5.17
C ASN A 356 36.51 -22.43 -4.70
N THR A 357 36.34 -23.69 -4.30
CA THR A 357 37.45 -24.60 -3.99
C THR A 357 38.03 -25.28 -5.23
N MET A 358 37.29 -25.29 -6.34
CA MET A 358 37.69 -25.96 -7.58
C MET A 358 38.14 -25.00 -8.67
N VAL A 359 37.61 -23.77 -8.70
CA VAL A 359 37.97 -22.72 -9.67
C VAL A 359 38.06 -21.36 -9.00
N HIS A 360 38.96 -20.50 -9.48
CA HIS A 360 39.06 -19.13 -9.01
C HIS A 360 38.03 -18.24 -9.73
N ILE A 361 37.08 -17.66 -8.97
CA ILE A 361 35.93 -16.92 -9.51
C ILE A 361 36.14 -15.42 -9.35
N ILE A 362 36.05 -14.67 -10.45
CA ILE A 362 36.18 -13.21 -10.50
C ILE A 362 34.84 -12.62 -10.92
N ILE A 363 34.26 -11.73 -10.09
CA ILE A 363 33.04 -10.99 -10.44
C ILE A 363 33.40 -9.55 -10.79
N LYS A 364 32.98 -9.09 -11.98
CA LYS A 364 33.03 -7.69 -12.39
C LYS A 364 31.61 -7.18 -12.59
N ASN A 365 31.17 -6.32 -11.68
CA ASN A 365 29.78 -5.83 -11.66
C ASN A 365 29.70 -4.38 -12.14
N GLU A 366 29.21 -4.13 -13.36
CA GLU A 366 29.06 -2.79 -13.94
C GLU A 366 27.59 -2.35 -14.02
N LEU A 367 26.78 -2.76 -13.03
CA LEU A 367 25.36 -2.40 -12.99
C LEU A 367 25.16 -0.94 -12.52
N PRO A 368 24.29 -0.17 -13.20
CA PRO A 368 24.01 1.21 -12.83
C PRO A 368 23.18 1.29 -11.54
N VAL A 369 23.48 2.31 -10.73
CA VAL A 369 22.70 2.61 -9.53
C VAL A 369 21.28 3.05 -9.94
N GLY A 370 20.26 2.28 -9.55
CA GLY A 370 18.85 2.64 -9.76
C GLY A 370 18.09 1.85 -10.84
N LYS A 371 18.76 0.99 -11.63
CA LYS A 371 18.06 -0.01 -12.44
C LYS A 371 17.99 -1.34 -11.68
N PHE A 372 16.81 -1.93 -11.65
CA PHE A 372 16.55 -3.18 -10.97
C PHE A 372 15.75 -4.12 -11.86
N ILE A 373 16.05 -5.40 -11.73
CA ILE A 373 15.25 -6.47 -12.34
C ILE A 373 14.37 -7.07 -11.23
N SER A 374 13.16 -7.50 -11.59
CA SER A 374 12.27 -8.17 -10.65
C SER A 374 12.92 -9.40 -10.01
N ASN A 375 12.59 -9.67 -8.74
CA ASN A 375 13.15 -10.80 -7.99
C ASN A 375 12.92 -12.16 -8.67
N VAL A 376 11.78 -12.32 -9.37
CA VAL A 376 11.46 -13.53 -10.13
C VAL A 376 12.49 -13.76 -11.24
N ARG A 377 12.82 -12.71 -12.00
CA ARG A 377 13.81 -12.77 -13.08
C ARG A 377 15.23 -12.97 -12.55
N SER A 378 15.56 -12.37 -11.40
CA SER A 378 16.82 -12.63 -10.70
C SER A 378 17.01 -14.11 -10.35
N GLY A 379 15.95 -14.82 -9.98
CA GLY A 379 16.00 -16.27 -9.74
C GLY A 379 16.31 -17.10 -11.01
N HIS A 380 15.71 -16.74 -12.15
CA HIS A 380 16.04 -17.37 -13.44
C HIS A 380 17.48 -17.09 -13.88
N LEU A 381 17.97 -15.85 -13.69
CA LEU A 381 19.36 -15.48 -13.94
C LEU A 381 20.31 -16.31 -13.08
N PHE A 382 20.06 -16.39 -11.78
CA PHE A 382 20.85 -17.20 -10.86
C PHE A 382 20.91 -18.66 -11.31
N SER A 383 19.79 -19.22 -11.78
CA SER A 383 19.76 -20.60 -12.31
C SER A 383 20.67 -20.78 -13.52
N ILE A 384 20.69 -19.81 -14.45
CA ILE A 384 21.56 -19.85 -15.64
C ILE A 384 23.04 -19.77 -15.22
N VAL A 385 23.38 -18.84 -14.33
CA VAL A 385 24.77 -18.71 -13.82
C VAL A 385 25.21 -19.97 -13.10
N ASN A 386 24.35 -20.53 -12.24
CA ASN A 386 24.65 -21.74 -11.47
C ASN A 386 24.86 -22.96 -12.38
N GLU A 387 24.07 -23.10 -13.44
CA GLU A 387 24.24 -24.16 -14.44
C GLU A 387 25.55 -23.98 -15.23
N ALA A 388 25.88 -22.75 -15.62
CA ALA A 388 27.15 -22.45 -16.28
C ALA A 388 28.36 -22.82 -15.39
N MET A 389 28.35 -22.40 -14.12
CA MET A 389 29.40 -22.75 -13.15
C MET A 389 29.52 -24.27 -12.94
N ALA A 390 28.38 -24.96 -12.83
CA ALA A 390 28.36 -26.41 -12.68
C ALA A 390 28.95 -27.11 -13.92
N ASN A 391 28.70 -26.60 -15.12
CA ASN A 391 29.29 -27.12 -16.34
C ASN A 391 30.80 -26.88 -16.40
N THR A 392 31.27 -25.69 -16.00
CA THR A 392 32.70 -25.38 -15.93
C THR A 392 33.43 -26.34 -14.99
N VAL A 393 32.91 -26.54 -13.78
CA VAL A 393 33.52 -27.44 -12.79
C VAL A 393 33.51 -28.90 -13.24
N ARG A 394 32.42 -29.37 -13.85
CA ARG A 394 32.31 -30.79 -14.26
C ARG A 394 33.05 -31.12 -15.54
N HIS A 395 33.19 -30.16 -16.46
CA HIS A 395 33.56 -30.45 -17.84
C HIS A 395 34.70 -29.60 -18.41
N ALA A 396 35.00 -28.41 -17.88
CA ALA A 396 35.92 -27.50 -18.56
C ALA A 396 37.40 -27.71 -18.19
N HIS A 397 37.71 -28.33 -17.04
CA HIS A 397 39.06 -28.35 -16.47
C HIS A 397 39.69 -26.93 -16.37
N ALA A 398 38.84 -25.93 -16.14
CA ALA A 398 39.24 -24.53 -16.01
C ALA A 398 39.95 -24.27 -14.67
N GLN A 399 40.80 -23.25 -14.63
CA GLN A 399 41.39 -22.72 -13.40
C GLN A 399 40.71 -21.42 -12.97
N ASN A 400 40.23 -20.63 -13.93
CA ASN A 400 39.65 -19.31 -13.70
C ASN A 400 38.29 -19.17 -14.39
N VAL A 401 37.36 -18.51 -13.69
CA VAL A 401 36.06 -18.12 -14.25
C VAL A 401 35.82 -16.64 -13.97
N THR A 402 35.45 -15.90 -14.99
CA THR A 402 35.06 -14.49 -14.88
C THR A 402 33.57 -14.33 -15.17
N ILE A 403 32.84 -13.68 -14.26
CA ILE A 403 31.43 -13.30 -14.42
C ILE A 403 31.36 -11.78 -14.52
N GLU A 404 30.89 -11.28 -15.66
CA GLU A 404 30.80 -9.85 -15.97
C GLU A 404 29.34 -9.46 -16.19
N THR A 405 28.92 -8.32 -15.63
CA THR A 405 27.61 -7.73 -15.90
C THR A 405 27.78 -6.36 -16.54
N HIS A 406 27.03 -6.09 -17.61
CA HIS A 406 27.10 -4.82 -18.35
C HIS A 406 25.70 -4.26 -18.61
N ASP A 407 25.54 -2.94 -18.51
CA ASP A 407 24.34 -2.23 -18.97
C ASP A 407 24.51 -1.78 -20.42
N LEU A 408 23.70 -2.35 -21.31
CA LEU A 408 23.65 -2.00 -22.73
C LEU A 408 22.46 -1.04 -23.03
N GLY A 409 22.04 -0.25 -22.04
CA GLY A 409 20.94 0.69 -22.15
C GLY A 409 19.59 0.02 -21.85
N GLU A 410 18.97 -0.58 -22.87
CA GLU A 410 17.68 -1.28 -22.71
C GLU A 410 17.86 -2.74 -22.24
N PHE A 411 19.07 -3.28 -22.37
CA PHE A 411 19.39 -4.66 -22.04
C PHE A 411 20.44 -4.76 -20.93
N LEU A 412 20.27 -5.73 -20.04
CA LEU A 412 21.31 -6.26 -19.18
C LEU A 412 22.02 -7.40 -19.93
N GLN A 413 23.35 -7.32 -20.03
CA GLN A 413 24.19 -8.42 -20.47
C GLN A 413 24.90 -9.06 -19.28
N ILE A 414 24.91 -10.40 -19.22
CA ILE A 414 25.73 -11.19 -18.31
C ILE A 414 26.64 -12.08 -19.16
N ARG A 415 27.95 -11.99 -18.93
CA ARG A 415 28.95 -12.79 -19.61
C ARG A 415 29.70 -13.67 -18.60
N ILE A 416 29.75 -14.97 -18.87
CA ILE A 416 30.47 -15.95 -18.05
C ILE A 416 31.56 -16.55 -18.94
N ARG A 417 32.83 -16.40 -18.55
CA ARG A 417 33.98 -16.88 -19.30
C ARG A 417 34.82 -17.80 -18.43
N ASP A 418 35.08 -19.01 -18.90
CA ASP A 418 36.11 -19.88 -18.34
C ASP A 418 37.36 -19.96 -19.22
N ASP A 419 38.47 -20.42 -18.65
CA ASP A 419 39.75 -20.66 -19.34
C ASP A 419 40.01 -22.14 -19.63
N GLY A 420 38.94 -22.95 -19.68
CA GLY A 420 39.03 -24.40 -19.84
C GLY A 420 39.17 -24.87 -21.29
N GLN A 421 38.87 -26.15 -21.53
CA GLN A 421 38.98 -26.80 -22.84
C GLN A 421 37.89 -26.39 -23.86
N GLY A 422 36.90 -25.59 -23.44
CA GLY A 422 35.78 -25.16 -24.30
C GLY A 422 34.84 -26.30 -24.70
N PHE A 423 33.97 -26.02 -25.67
CA PHE A 423 32.93 -26.91 -26.15
C PHE A 423 33.43 -27.84 -27.28
N PRO A 424 33.26 -29.18 -27.19
CA PRO A 424 33.51 -30.08 -28.30
C PRO A 424 32.51 -29.80 -29.44
N PRO A 425 32.92 -29.79 -30.72
CA PRO A 425 32.05 -29.43 -31.86
C PRO A 425 30.84 -30.37 -32.06
N GLU A 426 30.90 -31.57 -31.48
CA GLU A 426 29.87 -32.62 -31.55
C GLU A 426 28.74 -32.42 -30.52
N VAL A 427 29.00 -31.71 -29.43
CA VAL A 427 27.99 -31.39 -28.43
C VAL A 427 27.30 -30.11 -28.90
N LYS A 428 26.10 -30.20 -29.49
CA LYS A 428 25.28 -29.01 -29.81
C LYS A 428 24.05 -28.88 -28.93
N ASN A 429 23.66 -29.96 -28.27
CA ASN A 429 22.39 -30.14 -27.56
C ASN A 429 22.54 -30.84 -26.20
N GLY A 430 23.54 -30.49 -25.39
CA GLY A 430 23.59 -30.93 -23.99
C GLY A 430 22.38 -30.39 -23.20
N TYR A 431 21.83 -31.19 -22.28
CA TYR A 431 20.63 -30.83 -21.50
C TYR A 431 20.78 -29.52 -20.70
N GLY A 432 21.96 -29.25 -20.13
CA GLY A 432 22.26 -27.99 -19.43
C GLY A 432 22.16 -26.76 -20.33
N LEU A 433 22.68 -26.83 -21.57
CA LEU A 433 22.58 -25.73 -22.54
C LEU A 433 21.13 -25.45 -22.96
N ARG A 434 20.33 -26.51 -23.13
CA ARG A 434 18.91 -26.36 -23.48
C ARG A 434 18.13 -25.67 -22.36
N ASN A 435 18.37 -26.05 -21.11
CA ASN A 435 17.74 -25.42 -19.95
C ASN A 435 18.10 -23.93 -19.84
N MET A 436 19.38 -23.59 -20.06
CA MET A 436 19.81 -22.19 -20.10
C MET A 436 19.12 -21.40 -21.23
N ARG A 437 18.94 -21.99 -22.42
CA ARG A 437 18.17 -21.38 -23.53
C ARG A 437 16.69 -21.19 -23.20
N ASP A 438 16.05 -22.18 -22.61
CA ASP A 438 14.63 -22.10 -22.26
C ASP A 438 14.39 -21.03 -21.17
N ARG A 439 15.28 -20.93 -20.17
CA ARG A 439 15.23 -19.85 -19.17
C ARG A 439 15.54 -18.48 -19.76
N ALA A 440 16.48 -18.38 -20.69
CA ALA A 440 16.73 -17.12 -21.40
C ALA A 440 15.48 -16.66 -22.17
N ARG A 441 14.72 -17.58 -22.77
CA ARG A 441 13.43 -17.27 -23.43
C ARG A 441 12.37 -16.77 -22.45
N LEU A 442 12.25 -17.40 -21.27
CA LEU A 442 11.34 -16.92 -20.21
C LEU A 442 11.67 -15.49 -19.75
N LEU A 443 12.93 -15.07 -19.90
CA LEU A 443 13.40 -13.73 -19.58
C LEU A 443 13.28 -12.73 -20.74
N ASN A 444 12.61 -13.10 -21.85
CA ASN A 444 12.59 -12.36 -23.11
C ASN A 444 14.00 -12.05 -23.65
N GLY A 445 14.96 -12.92 -23.33
CA GLY A 445 16.37 -12.74 -23.65
C GLY A 445 16.92 -13.70 -24.69
N LYS A 446 18.19 -13.46 -25.05
CA LYS A 446 18.98 -14.28 -25.96
C LYS A 446 20.21 -14.78 -25.24
N ILE A 447 20.57 -16.04 -25.49
CA ILE A 447 21.79 -16.64 -24.95
C ILE A 447 22.64 -17.20 -26.09
N LEU A 448 23.95 -16.94 -26.02
CA LEU A 448 24.96 -17.31 -26.99
C LEU A 448 26.08 -18.08 -26.27
N PHE A 449 26.63 -19.07 -26.97
CA PHE A 449 27.72 -19.92 -26.48
C PHE A 449 28.83 -19.90 -27.52
N GLU A 450 30.03 -19.48 -27.12
CA GLU A 450 31.18 -19.29 -28.01
C GLU A 450 32.43 -19.93 -27.41
N ASN A 451 33.30 -20.47 -28.26
CA ASN A 451 34.62 -20.96 -27.84
C ASN A 451 35.65 -19.84 -28.05
N ASP A 452 36.26 -19.36 -26.97
CA ASP A 452 37.35 -18.37 -27.01
C ASP A 452 38.37 -18.66 -25.90
N LYS A 453 39.32 -19.58 -26.20
CA LYS A 453 40.31 -20.10 -25.24
C LYS A 453 39.65 -20.60 -23.93
N GLY A 454 38.54 -21.31 -24.10
CA GLY A 454 37.57 -21.67 -23.05
C GLY A 454 36.15 -21.45 -23.56
N LEU A 455 35.14 -21.62 -22.69
CA LEU A 455 33.74 -21.35 -23.03
C LEU A 455 33.34 -19.94 -22.59
N VAL A 456 32.67 -19.22 -23.48
CA VAL A 456 32.00 -17.94 -23.21
C VAL A 456 30.49 -18.12 -23.34
N VAL A 457 29.77 -17.85 -22.26
CA VAL A 457 28.31 -17.80 -22.22
C VAL A 457 27.88 -16.34 -22.11
N THR A 458 27.18 -15.83 -23.13
CA THR A 458 26.67 -14.46 -23.14
C THR A 458 25.13 -14.49 -23.11
N LEU A 459 24.54 -13.90 -22.07
CA LEU A 459 23.10 -13.75 -21.89
C LEU A 459 22.72 -12.27 -21.98
N GLU A 460 21.75 -11.93 -22.82
CA GLU A 460 21.19 -10.58 -22.95
C GLU A 460 19.69 -10.60 -22.66
N ILE A 461 19.23 -9.79 -21.72
CA ILE A 461 17.82 -9.69 -21.33
C ILE A 461 17.39 -8.22 -21.21
N PRO A 462 16.13 -7.85 -21.51
CA PRO A 462 15.65 -6.48 -21.34
C PRO A 462 15.53 -6.09 -19.86
N TRP A 463 15.75 -4.83 -19.47
CA TRP A 463 15.61 -4.40 -18.07
C TRP A 463 14.16 -4.45 -17.55
N LYS A 464 13.19 -4.32 -18.45
CA LYS A 464 11.74 -4.36 -18.17
C LYS A 464 11.13 -5.55 -18.91
N ASP A 465 9.93 -5.94 -18.50
CA ASP A 465 9.18 -7.07 -19.09
C ASP A 465 8.53 -6.71 -20.43
#